data_AF-A0A7Z8LD86-F1
#
_entry.id   AF-A0A7Z8LD86-F1
#
_cell.length_a   1.000
_cell.length_b   1.000
_cell.length_c   1.000
_cell.angle_alpha   90.00
_cell.angle_beta   90.00
_cell.angle_gamma   90.00
#
_symmetry.space_group_name_H-M   'P 1'
#
loop_
_entity.id
_entity.type
_entity.pdbx_description
1 polymer ?
#
loop_
_entity_poly.entity_id
_entity_poly.type
_entity_poly.pdbx_seq_one_letter_code
_entity_poly.pdbx_strand_id
1 'polypeptide(L)'
;MAVLLGAGLALDAALAAVQDAAPDRRIQGFAAQLRAQLLEGAALSQAVALAARDLPPWYVAALAAAERSGEMAAVFDTLAEHLESALGERAQVTSALLYPAFVTVMAIAVCAILMVTVAPEIVGMFEVSGQPLPPLTLFVLGIVDGIAAYWPVIAVALGALVALVVAAARIPSWRAQRDRVLLRLPLVGRLMRMAAAAQYLRTLALVINSRVPLPQALEHAGEGLSVARHRAQARGAVAALDRGDSLARALGGLDFLHPVERQLLETGESSARLGPMSSRAAQLAESWLRTERKRLSVLLEPLSMIVVGAMVLVIVLAILLPIFDMQGMVGG
;
A
#
# COMPACT_ATOMS: atom_id res chain seq x y z
N MET A 1 -5.96 9.76 22.39
CA MET A 1 -7.34 9.92 22.86
C MET A 1 -8.01 8.58 23.14
N ALA A 2 -8.08 7.64 22.18
CA ALA A 2 -8.66 6.30 22.39
C ALA A 2 -8.17 5.62 23.69
N VAL A 3 -6.85 5.56 23.88
CA VAL A 3 -6.23 5.01 25.10
C VAL A 3 -6.67 5.75 26.38
N LEU A 4 -6.73 7.08 26.35
CA LEU A 4 -7.08 7.90 27.52
C LEU A 4 -8.57 7.75 27.89
N LEU A 5 -9.44 7.77 26.88
CA LEU A 5 -10.88 7.56 27.05
C LEU A 5 -11.18 6.11 27.48
N GLY A 6 -10.45 5.14 26.93
CA GLY A 6 -10.52 3.73 27.32
C GLY A 6 -10.05 3.49 28.77
N ALA A 7 -9.12 4.30 29.26
CA ALA A 7 -8.72 4.33 30.67
C ALA A 7 -9.74 5.04 31.59
N GLY A 8 -10.87 5.50 31.06
CA GLY A 8 -11.94 6.15 31.82
C GLY A 8 -11.74 7.64 32.08
N LEU A 9 -10.76 8.29 31.43
CA LEU A 9 -10.61 9.75 31.53
C LEU A 9 -11.77 10.46 30.83
N ALA A 10 -12.24 11.54 31.44
CA ALA A 10 -13.21 12.42 30.81
C ALA A 10 -12.62 13.10 29.56
N LEU A 11 -13.47 13.46 28.61
CA LEU A 11 -13.06 13.96 27.30
C LEU A 11 -12.25 15.26 27.39
N ASP A 12 -12.58 16.15 28.32
CA ASP A 12 -11.86 17.38 28.62
C ASP A 12 -10.44 17.11 29.14
N ALA A 13 -10.29 16.15 30.07
CA ALA A 13 -9.00 15.73 30.60
C ALA A 13 -8.15 15.03 29.53
N ALA A 14 -8.77 14.20 28.69
CA ALA A 14 -8.09 13.56 27.57
C ALA A 14 -7.59 14.58 26.53
N LEU A 15 -8.37 15.63 26.22
CA LEU A 15 -7.95 16.73 25.34
C LEU A 15 -6.85 17.58 25.96
N ALA A 16 -6.91 17.87 27.27
CA ALA A 16 -5.84 18.57 27.98
C ALA A 16 -4.52 17.79 27.93
N ALA A 17 -4.56 16.49 28.19
CA ALA A 17 -3.38 15.64 28.08
C ALA A 17 -2.79 15.62 26.66
N VAL A 18 -3.63 15.61 25.61
CA VAL A 18 -3.17 15.70 24.23
C VAL A 18 -2.57 17.07 23.92
N GLN A 19 -3.17 18.15 24.41
CA GLN A 19 -2.65 19.50 24.27
C GLN A 19 -1.25 19.64 24.88
N ASP A 20 -1.01 19.04 26.05
CA ASP A 20 0.27 19.16 26.76
C ASP A 20 1.34 18.21 26.18
N ALA A 21 0.95 17.01 25.73
CA ALA A 21 1.87 15.97 25.30
C ALA A 21 2.11 15.90 23.78
N ALA A 22 1.31 16.58 22.95
CA ALA A 22 1.46 16.49 21.50
C ALA A 22 2.79 17.13 21.03
N PRO A 23 3.58 16.47 20.17
CA PRO A 23 4.85 17.01 19.68
C PRO A 23 4.67 18.11 18.61
N ASP A 24 3.55 18.13 17.90
CA ASP A 24 3.25 19.10 16.85
C ASP A 24 2.35 20.23 17.38
N ARG A 25 2.80 21.48 17.21
CA ARG A 25 2.05 22.69 17.57
C ARG A 25 0.67 22.76 16.91
N ARG A 26 0.49 22.18 15.72
CA ARG A 26 -0.82 22.10 15.06
C ARG A 26 -1.80 21.23 15.83
N ILE A 27 -1.32 20.09 16.34
CA ILE A 27 -2.13 19.16 17.14
C ILE A 27 -2.45 19.80 18.50
N GLN A 28 -1.48 20.48 19.12
CA GLN A 28 -1.71 21.23 20.36
C GLN A 28 -2.79 22.31 20.18
N GLY A 29 -2.67 23.12 19.12
CA GLY A 29 -3.65 24.17 18.81
C GLY A 29 -5.04 23.62 18.49
N PHE A 30 -5.11 22.53 17.74
CA PHE A 30 -6.37 21.83 17.45
C PHE A 30 -7.02 21.28 18.72
N ALA A 31 -6.27 20.61 19.59
CA ALA A 31 -6.76 20.11 20.87
C ALA A 31 -7.24 21.23 21.79
N ALA A 32 -6.51 22.34 21.86
CA ALA A 32 -6.89 23.52 22.63
C ALA A 32 -8.19 24.15 22.11
N GLN A 33 -8.35 24.27 20.79
CA GLN A 33 -9.55 24.79 20.16
C GLN A 33 -10.78 23.91 20.43
N LEU A 34 -10.63 22.58 20.28
CA LEU A 34 -11.71 21.64 20.59
C LEU A 34 -12.09 21.69 22.07
N ARG A 35 -11.11 21.74 22.96
CA ARG A 35 -11.34 21.82 24.41
C ARG A 35 -12.08 23.10 24.79
N ALA A 36 -11.72 24.26 24.21
CA ALA A 36 -12.42 25.51 24.44
C ALA A 36 -13.90 25.42 24.04
N GLN A 37 -14.20 24.88 22.86
CA GLN A 37 -15.58 24.71 22.38
C GLN A 37 -16.38 23.73 23.25
N LEU A 38 -15.74 22.65 23.72
CA LEU A 38 -16.37 21.71 24.66
C LEU A 38 -16.71 22.36 26.01
N LEU A 39 -15.83 23.21 26.54
CA LEU A 39 -16.09 23.97 27.77
C LEU A 39 -17.20 25.01 27.59
N GLU A 40 -17.37 25.54 26.37
CA GLU A 40 -18.49 26.40 25.98
C GLU A 40 -19.81 25.63 25.78
N GLY A 41 -19.78 24.29 25.90
CA GLY A 41 -20.96 23.43 25.79
C GLY A 41 -21.27 22.94 24.37
N ALA A 42 -20.37 23.17 23.41
CA ALA A 42 -20.53 22.62 22.07
C ALA A 42 -20.32 21.11 22.06
N ALA A 43 -21.07 20.41 21.20
CA ALA A 43 -20.80 19.02 20.90
C ALA A 43 -19.42 18.87 20.23
N LEU A 44 -18.63 17.88 20.63
CA LEU A 44 -17.37 17.51 20.00
C LEU A 44 -17.53 17.28 18.50
N SER A 45 -18.61 16.63 18.05
CA SER A 45 -18.86 16.40 16.62
C SER A 45 -18.97 17.71 15.83
N GLN A 46 -19.63 18.72 16.40
CA GLN A 46 -19.74 20.06 15.80
C GLN A 46 -18.40 20.78 15.84
N ALA A 47 -17.69 20.71 16.97
CA ALA A 47 -16.38 21.34 17.13
C ALA A 47 -15.36 20.79 16.12
N VAL A 48 -15.34 19.48 15.91
CA VAL A 48 -14.49 18.81 14.92
C VAL A 48 -14.90 19.19 13.50
N ALA A 49 -16.19 19.25 13.19
CA ALA A 49 -16.67 19.65 11.87
C ALA A 49 -16.26 21.09 11.49
N LEU A 50 -16.24 22.00 12.47
CA LEU A 50 -15.81 23.38 12.28
C LEU A 50 -14.29 23.51 12.17
N ALA A 51 -13.55 22.81 13.02
CA ALA A 51 -12.10 22.93 13.13
C ALA A 51 -11.33 22.17 12.04
N ALA A 52 -11.88 21.09 11.49
CA ALA A 52 -11.19 20.23 10.54
C ALA A 52 -12.05 19.90 9.31
N ARG A 53 -12.05 20.81 8.34
CA ARG A 53 -12.77 20.66 7.06
C ARG A 53 -12.26 19.52 6.18
N ASP A 54 -11.03 19.07 6.39
CA ASP A 54 -10.42 17.98 5.63
C ASP A 54 -10.81 16.58 6.15
N LEU A 55 -11.52 16.50 7.28
CA LEU A 55 -11.95 15.22 7.81
C LEU A 55 -13.13 14.66 7.00
N PRO A 56 -13.15 13.34 6.75
CA PRO A 56 -14.26 12.72 6.05
C PRO A 56 -15.60 12.88 6.81
N PRO A 57 -16.75 13.02 6.12
CA PRO A 57 -18.05 13.15 6.76
C PRO A 57 -18.40 12.00 7.72
N TRP A 58 -17.94 10.78 7.43
CA TRP A 58 -18.14 9.63 8.30
C TRP A 58 -17.46 9.77 9.67
N TYR A 59 -16.35 10.52 9.76
CA TYR A 59 -15.63 10.73 11.02
C TYR A 59 -16.47 11.57 11.98
N VAL A 60 -17.07 12.65 11.46
CA VAL A 60 -18.01 13.50 12.21
C VAL A 60 -19.27 12.72 12.59
N ALA A 61 -19.80 11.91 11.67
CA ALA A 61 -20.98 11.08 11.93
C ALA A 61 -20.73 10.03 13.05
N ALA A 62 -19.54 9.43 13.07
CA ALA A 62 -19.13 8.51 14.13
C ALA A 62 -19.05 9.20 15.49
N LEU A 63 -18.44 10.39 15.56
CA LEU A 63 -18.40 11.19 16.79
C LEU A 63 -19.80 11.59 17.25
N ALA A 64 -20.67 12.02 16.34
CA ALA A 64 -22.05 12.38 16.67
C ALA A 64 -22.87 11.16 17.14
N ALA A 65 -22.56 9.96 16.66
CA ALA A 65 -23.15 8.73 17.17
C ALA A 65 -22.65 8.41 18.58
N ALA A 66 -21.35 8.59 18.83
CA ALA A 66 -20.72 8.38 20.13
C ALA A 66 -21.27 9.31 21.22
N GLU A 67 -21.51 10.58 20.88
CA GLU A 67 -22.12 11.55 21.80
C GLU A 67 -23.54 11.15 22.22
N ARG A 68 -24.32 10.63 21.26
CA ARG A 68 -25.70 10.20 21.51
C ARG A 68 -25.77 8.89 22.29
N SER A 69 -24.81 7.98 22.06
CA SER A 69 -24.76 6.68 22.76
C SER A 69 -24.02 6.73 24.09
N GLY A 70 -23.21 7.77 24.34
CA GLY A 70 -22.30 7.85 25.48
C GLY A 70 -21.06 6.95 25.35
N GLU A 71 -20.88 6.27 24.22
CA GLU A 71 -19.81 5.29 24.01
C GLU A 71 -18.58 5.90 23.31
N MET A 72 -18.11 7.05 23.82
CA MET A 72 -16.96 7.75 23.26
C MET A 72 -15.70 6.89 23.19
N ALA A 73 -15.41 6.10 24.23
CA ALA A 73 -14.23 5.23 24.26
C ALA A 73 -14.22 4.22 23.11
N ALA A 74 -15.34 3.52 22.89
CA ALA A 74 -15.45 2.48 21.86
C ALA A 74 -15.36 3.06 20.43
N VAL A 75 -15.99 4.21 20.18
CA VAL A 75 -15.91 4.87 18.88
C VAL A 75 -14.51 5.41 18.63
N PHE A 76 -13.87 6.05 19.62
CA PHE A 76 -12.49 6.51 19.47
C PHE A 76 -11.50 5.37 19.24
N ASP A 77 -11.73 4.21 19.85
CA ASP A 77 -10.93 3.00 19.61
C ASP A 77 -11.09 2.52 18.16
N THR A 78 -12.33 2.44 17.66
CA THR A 78 -12.60 2.08 16.25
C THR A 78 -11.99 3.10 15.27
N LEU A 79 -12.06 4.39 15.59
CA LEU A 79 -11.44 5.46 14.79
C LEU A 79 -9.91 5.37 14.81
N ALA A 80 -9.32 5.05 15.97
CA ALA A 80 -7.87 4.86 16.11
C ALA A 80 -7.40 3.66 15.29
N GLU A 81 -8.04 2.49 15.43
CA GLU A 81 -7.74 1.30 14.63
C GLU A 81 -7.82 1.59 13.13
N HIS A 82 -8.83 2.37 12.71
CA HIS A 82 -8.97 2.77 11.31
C HIS A 82 -7.80 3.65 10.84
N LEU A 83 -7.42 4.67 11.61
CA LEU A 83 -6.33 5.57 11.23
C LEU A 83 -4.96 4.88 11.31
N GLU A 84 -4.71 4.08 12.35
CA GLU A 84 -3.48 3.31 12.53
C GLU A 84 -3.29 2.29 11.41
N SER A 85 -4.34 1.57 11.04
CA SER A 85 -4.30 0.64 9.92
C SER A 85 -3.96 1.38 8.62
N ALA A 86 -4.51 2.58 8.39
CA ALA A 86 -4.20 3.38 7.20
C ALA A 86 -2.73 3.86 7.17
N LEU A 87 -2.13 4.13 8.34
CA LEU A 87 -0.72 4.50 8.46
C LEU A 87 0.22 3.29 8.30
N GLY A 88 -0.14 2.14 8.89
CA GLY A 88 0.66 0.92 8.90
C GLY A 88 0.83 0.28 7.51
N GLU A 89 -0.14 0.45 6.61
CA GLU A 89 -0.10 -0.16 5.27
C GLU A 89 1.13 0.27 4.45
N ARG A 90 1.61 1.51 4.62
CA ARG A 90 2.76 2.04 3.87
C ARG A 90 4.08 1.51 4.41
N ALA A 91 4.23 1.47 5.74
CA ALA A 91 5.46 1.04 6.40
C ALA A 91 5.82 -0.42 6.04
N GLN A 92 4.80 -1.29 5.96
CA GLN A 92 4.99 -2.70 5.65
C GLN A 92 5.47 -2.95 4.21
N VAL A 93 5.04 -2.12 3.25
CA VAL A 93 5.52 -2.21 1.86
C VAL A 93 6.95 -1.71 1.75
N THR A 94 7.28 -0.59 2.39
CA THR A 94 8.63 -0.02 2.36
C THR A 94 9.65 -0.94 3.03
N SER A 95 9.32 -1.55 4.17
CA SER A 95 10.22 -2.47 4.86
C SER A 95 10.52 -3.73 4.05
N ALA A 96 9.53 -4.24 3.29
CA ALA A 96 9.69 -5.44 2.47
C ALA A 96 10.64 -5.24 1.27
N LEU A 97 10.79 -4.01 0.78
CA LEU A 97 11.65 -3.69 -0.36
C LEU A 97 13.08 -3.34 0.04
N LEU A 98 13.32 -3.03 1.32
CA LEU A 98 14.62 -2.59 1.80
C LEU A 98 15.70 -3.66 1.64
N TYR A 99 15.38 -4.91 1.99
CA TYR A 99 16.33 -6.02 1.89
C TYR A 99 16.72 -6.35 0.44
N PRO A 100 15.78 -6.57 -0.52
CA PRO A 100 16.12 -6.72 -1.92
C PRO A 100 16.94 -5.55 -2.46
N ALA A 101 16.56 -4.31 -2.13
CA ALA A 101 17.31 -3.13 -2.58
C ALA A 101 18.75 -3.11 -2.05
N PHE A 102 18.96 -3.41 -0.77
CA PHE A 102 20.29 -3.45 -0.17
C PHE A 102 21.20 -4.49 -0.83
N VAL A 103 20.72 -5.74 -0.98
CA VAL A 103 21.51 -6.83 -1.59
C VAL A 103 21.79 -6.55 -3.07
N THR A 104 20.80 -6.03 -3.81
CA THR A 104 20.99 -5.65 -5.22
C THR A 104 22.02 -4.53 -5.36
N VAL A 105 21.96 -3.49 -4.52
CA VAL A 105 22.95 -2.40 -4.54
C VAL A 105 24.35 -2.91 -4.23
N MET A 106 24.51 -3.77 -3.22
CA MET A 106 25.81 -4.38 -2.91
C MET A 106 26.32 -5.26 -4.04
N ALA A 107 25.45 -6.07 -4.65
CA ALA A 107 25.83 -6.89 -5.78
C ALA A 107 26.29 -6.03 -6.97
N ILE A 108 25.55 -4.98 -7.33
CA ILE A 108 25.93 -4.03 -8.38
C ILE A 108 27.26 -3.36 -8.05
N ALA A 109 27.48 -2.93 -6.80
CA ALA A 109 28.73 -2.30 -6.37
C ALA A 109 29.94 -3.25 -6.53
N VAL A 110 29.84 -4.49 -6.06
CA VAL A 110 30.89 -5.50 -6.20
C VAL A 110 31.16 -5.79 -7.69
N CYS A 111 30.10 -5.95 -8.47
CA CYS A 111 30.18 -6.17 -9.91
C CYS A 111 30.87 -5.02 -10.64
N ALA A 112 30.55 -3.78 -10.28
CA ALA A 112 31.17 -2.59 -10.84
C ALA A 112 32.66 -2.52 -10.51
N ILE A 113 33.05 -2.82 -9.26
CA ILE A 113 34.46 -2.87 -8.85
C ILE A 113 35.21 -3.90 -9.70
N LEU A 114 34.71 -5.13 -9.79
CA LEU A 114 35.33 -6.20 -10.58
C LEU A 114 35.49 -5.81 -12.05
N MET A 115 34.49 -5.15 -12.63
CA MET A 115 34.55 -4.71 -14.02
C MET A 115 35.54 -3.56 -14.24
N VAL A 116 35.65 -2.61 -13.31
CA VAL A 116 36.59 -1.49 -13.45
C VAL A 116 38.03 -1.92 -13.20
N THR A 117 38.28 -2.89 -12.31
CA THR A 117 39.64 -3.31 -11.95
C THR A 117 40.14 -4.53 -12.72
N VAL A 118 39.32 -5.57 -12.85
CA VAL A 118 39.76 -6.88 -13.40
C VAL A 118 39.57 -6.94 -14.91
N ALA A 119 38.48 -6.40 -15.46
CA ALA A 119 38.22 -6.50 -16.89
C ALA A 119 39.30 -5.83 -17.77
N PRO A 120 39.87 -4.65 -17.42
CA PRO A 120 40.92 -4.03 -18.23
C PRO A 120 42.20 -4.87 -18.31
N GLU A 121 42.57 -5.56 -17.23
CA GLU A 121 43.74 -6.45 -17.22
C GLU A 121 43.55 -7.59 -18.23
N ILE A 122 42.36 -8.19 -18.27
CA ILE A 122 42.03 -9.27 -19.21
C ILE A 122 42.02 -8.77 -20.65
N VAL A 123 41.41 -7.60 -20.90
CA VAL A 123 41.41 -6.98 -22.23
C VAL A 123 42.85 -6.75 -22.71
N GLY A 124 43.71 -6.19 -21.87
CA GLY A 124 45.12 -5.96 -22.20
C GLY A 124 45.87 -7.26 -22.53
N MET A 125 45.57 -8.37 -21.85
CA MET A 125 46.18 -9.67 -22.17
C MET A 125 45.75 -10.19 -23.56
N PHE A 126 44.48 -10.04 -23.94
CA PHE A 126 43.98 -10.47 -25.26
C PHE A 126 44.51 -9.59 -26.41
N GLU A 127 44.66 -8.29 -26.17
CA GLU A 127 45.28 -7.36 -27.14
C GLU A 127 46.73 -7.75 -27.45
N VAL A 128 47.50 -8.15 -26.43
CA VAL A 128 48.88 -8.63 -26.60
C VAL A 128 48.93 -9.98 -27.33
N SER A 129 47.98 -10.88 -27.06
CA SER A 129 47.87 -12.16 -27.76
C SER A 129 47.31 -12.05 -29.19
N GLY A 130 46.81 -10.88 -29.60
CA GLY A 130 46.25 -10.64 -30.94
C GLY A 130 44.95 -11.41 -31.23
N GLN A 131 44.25 -11.88 -30.19
CA GLN A 131 43.01 -12.65 -30.32
C GLN A 131 41.76 -11.85 -29.96
N PRO A 132 40.61 -12.16 -30.58
CA PRO A 132 39.34 -11.52 -30.23
C PRO A 132 38.86 -11.96 -28.84
N LEU A 133 38.31 -11.02 -28.08
CA LEU A 133 37.68 -11.29 -26.80
C LEU A 133 36.44 -12.18 -26.95
N PRO A 134 36.13 -13.04 -25.96
CA PRO A 134 34.90 -13.81 -25.95
C PRO A 134 33.65 -12.92 -26.05
N PRO A 135 32.59 -13.36 -26.77
CA PRO A 135 31.40 -12.56 -27.01
C PRO A 135 30.66 -12.17 -25.73
N LEU A 136 30.73 -13.01 -24.68
CA LEU A 136 30.14 -12.71 -23.38
C LEU A 136 30.85 -11.52 -22.70
N THR A 137 32.19 -11.50 -22.74
CA THR A 137 33.01 -10.43 -22.17
C THR A 137 32.78 -9.11 -22.92
N LEU A 138 32.72 -9.14 -24.25
CA LEU A 138 32.38 -7.97 -25.08
C LEU A 138 30.98 -7.43 -24.77
N PHE A 139 30.00 -8.30 -24.58
CA PHE A 139 28.63 -7.89 -24.23
C PHE A 139 28.60 -7.18 -22.87
N VAL A 140 29.28 -7.72 -21.86
CA VAL A 140 29.33 -7.12 -20.52
C VAL A 140 30.08 -5.80 -20.54
N LEU A 141 31.22 -5.71 -21.24
CA LEU A 141 31.99 -4.48 -21.39
C LEU A 141 31.15 -3.38 -22.07
N GLY A 142 30.43 -3.74 -23.14
CA GLY A 142 29.54 -2.80 -23.84
C GLY A 142 28.41 -2.27 -22.96
N ILE A 143 27.87 -3.07 -22.03
CA ILE A 143 26.90 -2.59 -21.03
C ILE A 143 27.57 -1.61 -20.06
N VAL A 144 28.75 -1.94 -19.53
CA VAL A 144 29.47 -1.10 -18.56
C VAL A 144 29.84 0.25 -19.19
N ASP A 145 30.41 0.24 -20.39
CA ASP A 145 30.78 1.45 -21.13
C ASP A 145 29.55 2.29 -21.48
N GLY A 146 28.45 1.64 -21.89
CA GLY A 146 27.17 2.31 -22.12
C GLY A 146 26.62 2.96 -20.85
N ILE A 147 26.68 2.29 -19.71
CA ILE A 147 26.25 2.86 -18.43
C ILE A 147 27.16 4.03 -18.03
N ALA A 148 28.48 3.88 -18.14
CA ALA A 148 29.44 4.93 -17.78
C ALA A 148 29.28 6.18 -18.67
N ALA A 149 29.11 6.00 -19.99
CA ALA A 149 28.95 7.07 -20.95
C ALA A 149 27.61 7.80 -20.80
N TYR A 150 26.53 7.09 -20.49
CA TYR A 150 25.17 7.64 -20.45
C TYR A 150 24.56 7.74 -19.05
N TRP A 151 25.35 7.60 -17.97
CA TRP A 151 24.82 7.65 -16.60
C TRP A 151 23.94 8.87 -16.29
N PRO A 152 24.24 10.11 -16.76
CA PRO A 152 23.39 11.27 -16.48
C PRO A 152 22.07 11.16 -17.24
N VAL A 153 22.10 10.64 -18.48
CA VAL A 153 20.91 10.42 -19.32
C VAL A 153 20.04 9.32 -18.73
N ILE A 154 20.64 8.23 -18.24
CA ILE A 154 19.95 7.13 -17.55
C ILE A 154 19.30 7.63 -16.27
N ALA A 155 20.01 8.44 -15.47
CA ALA A 155 19.47 9.02 -14.25
C ALA A 155 18.27 9.96 -14.53
N VAL A 156 18.39 10.82 -15.54
CA VAL A 156 17.29 11.70 -15.98
C VAL A 156 16.14 10.89 -16.56
N ALA A 157 16.40 9.86 -17.36
CA ALA A 157 15.36 8.99 -17.92
C ALA A 157 14.61 8.21 -16.83
N LEU A 158 15.32 7.70 -15.83
CA LEU A 158 14.71 7.03 -14.69
C LEU A 158 13.89 8.00 -13.84
N GLY A 159 14.42 9.20 -13.58
CA GLY A 159 13.69 10.27 -12.88
C GLY A 159 12.43 10.69 -13.65
N ALA A 160 12.52 10.84 -14.97
CA ALA A 160 11.40 11.16 -15.83
C ALA A 160 10.37 10.01 -15.88
N LEU A 161 10.81 8.76 -15.89
CA LEU A 161 9.93 7.59 -15.81
C LEU A 161 9.17 7.57 -14.49
N VAL A 162 9.85 7.78 -13.36
CA VAL A 162 9.19 7.86 -12.03
C VAL A 162 8.21 9.02 -12.00
N ALA A 163 8.61 10.21 -12.47
CA ALA A 163 7.74 11.37 -12.55
C ALA A 163 6.51 11.11 -13.43
N LEU A 164 6.70 10.44 -14.57
CA LEU A 164 5.63 10.07 -15.49
C LEU A 164 4.69 9.01 -14.89
N VAL A 165 5.21 8.03 -14.15
CA VAL A 165 4.37 7.05 -13.42
C VAL A 165 3.55 7.77 -12.33
N VAL A 166 4.16 8.70 -11.60
CA VAL A 166 3.45 9.50 -10.58
C VAL A 166 2.42 10.43 -11.21
N ALA A 167 2.75 11.07 -12.34
CA ALA A 167 1.84 11.97 -13.07
C ALA A 167 0.71 11.21 -13.78
N ALA A 168 1.00 10.08 -14.41
CA ALA A 168 0.00 9.17 -14.97
C ALA A 168 -0.93 8.64 -13.89
N ALA A 169 -0.40 8.42 -12.68
CA ALA A 169 -1.18 8.14 -11.50
C ALA A 169 -1.95 9.34 -10.96
N ARG A 170 -2.02 10.50 -11.65
CA ARG A 170 -2.93 11.63 -11.39
C ARG A 170 -3.99 11.82 -12.48
N ILE A 171 -3.72 11.39 -13.71
CA ILE A 171 -4.62 11.54 -14.86
C ILE A 171 -5.73 10.45 -14.84
N PRO A 172 -7.02 10.82 -14.80
CA PRO A 172 -8.14 9.85 -14.64
C PRO A 172 -8.24 8.80 -15.76
N SER A 173 -7.98 9.18 -17.02
CA SER A 173 -8.08 8.28 -18.18
C SER A 173 -6.97 7.23 -18.21
N TRP A 174 -5.74 7.64 -17.90
CA TRP A 174 -4.58 6.75 -17.82
C TRP A 174 -4.66 5.82 -16.61
N ARG A 175 -5.15 6.32 -15.46
CA ARG A 175 -5.46 5.49 -14.29
C ARG A 175 -6.40 4.35 -14.65
N ALA A 176 -7.49 4.61 -15.37
CA ALA A 176 -8.46 3.58 -15.71
C ALA A 176 -7.90 2.48 -16.63
N GLN A 177 -7.05 2.84 -17.60
CA GLN A 177 -6.39 1.86 -18.47
C GLN A 177 -5.34 1.05 -17.71
N ARG A 178 -4.51 1.71 -16.91
CA ARG A 178 -3.52 1.05 -16.04
C ARG A 178 -4.19 0.08 -15.08
N ASP A 179 -5.26 0.50 -14.41
CA ASP A 179 -5.98 -0.34 -13.45
C ASP A 179 -6.57 -1.58 -14.16
N ARG A 180 -7.05 -1.48 -15.41
CA ARG A 180 -7.49 -2.65 -16.19
C ARG A 180 -6.36 -3.64 -16.46
N VAL A 181 -5.17 -3.15 -16.82
CA VAL A 181 -3.99 -4.01 -17.07
C VAL A 181 -3.54 -4.67 -15.76
N LEU A 182 -3.44 -3.91 -14.68
CA LEU A 182 -3.04 -4.40 -13.37
C LEU A 182 -4.02 -5.45 -12.81
N LEU A 183 -5.33 -5.25 -13.02
CA LEU A 183 -6.36 -6.21 -12.60
C LEU A 183 -6.31 -7.55 -13.37
N ARG A 184 -5.68 -7.59 -14.55
CA ARG A 184 -5.47 -8.83 -15.32
C ARG A 184 -4.27 -9.65 -14.83
N LEU A 185 -3.31 -9.02 -14.17
CA LEU A 185 -2.18 -9.73 -13.59
C LEU A 185 -2.66 -10.58 -12.40
N PRO A 186 -2.38 -11.90 -12.36
CA PRO A 186 -2.98 -12.80 -11.38
C PRO A 186 -2.60 -12.45 -9.93
N LEU A 187 -1.34 -12.05 -9.68
CA LEU A 187 -0.90 -11.65 -8.33
C LEU A 187 -1.38 -10.24 -7.98
N VAL A 188 -1.12 -9.25 -8.85
CA VAL A 188 -1.43 -7.84 -8.58
C VAL A 188 -2.94 -7.61 -8.52
N GLY A 189 -3.71 -8.15 -9.47
CA GLY A 189 -5.16 -8.04 -9.50
C GLY A 189 -5.83 -8.72 -8.31
N ARG A 190 -5.29 -9.85 -7.83
CA ARG A 190 -5.75 -10.47 -6.57
C ARG A 190 -5.54 -9.54 -5.39
N LEU A 191 -4.33 -8.97 -5.24
CA LEU A 191 -4.01 -8.07 -4.15
C LEU A 191 -4.87 -6.79 -4.18
N MET A 192 -5.09 -6.22 -5.36
CA MET A 192 -5.96 -5.05 -5.54
C MET A 192 -7.41 -5.33 -5.14
N ARG A 193 -7.96 -6.50 -5.49
CA ARG A 193 -9.31 -6.91 -5.06
C ARG A 193 -9.38 -7.10 -3.54
N MET A 194 -8.40 -7.77 -2.94
CA MET A 194 -8.35 -7.97 -1.48
C MET A 194 -8.20 -6.63 -0.73
N ALA A 195 -7.41 -5.70 -1.27
CA ALA A 195 -7.29 -4.35 -0.73
C ALA A 195 -8.60 -3.56 -0.85
N ALA A 196 -9.29 -3.67 -2.00
CA ALA A 196 -10.60 -3.07 -2.19
C ALA A 196 -11.64 -3.64 -1.20
N ALA A 197 -11.68 -4.96 -1.01
CA ALA A 197 -12.56 -5.62 -0.05
C ALA A 197 -12.29 -5.17 1.39
N ALA A 198 -11.02 -5.21 1.82
CA ALA A 198 -10.64 -4.76 3.16
C ALA A 198 -11.02 -3.29 3.41
N GLN A 199 -10.69 -2.38 2.46
CA GLN A 199 -11.03 -0.97 2.57
C GLN A 199 -12.54 -0.73 2.60
N TYR A 200 -13.28 -1.39 1.71
CA TYR A 200 -14.73 -1.26 1.60
C TYR A 200 -15.43 -1.77 2.86
N LEU A 201 -15.13 -2.99 3.30
CA LEU A 201 -15.75 -3.61 4.46
C LEU A 201 -15.41 -2.89 5.75
N ARG A 202 -14.18 -2.41 5.90
CA ARG A 202 -13.76 -1.61 7.06
C ARG A 202 -14.56 -0.32 7.18
N THR A 203 -14.69 0.40 6.07
CA THR A 203 -15.47 1.65 6.04
C THR A 203 -16.95 1.36 6.26
N LEU A 204 -17.49 0.32 5.61
CA LEU A 204 -18.87 -0.10 5.78
C LEU A 204 -19.19 -0.48 7.23
N ALA A 205 -18.32 -1.27 7.87
CA ALA A 205 -18.47 -1.66 9.26
C ALA A 205 -18.47 -0.44 10.18
N LEU A 206 -17.52 0.47 10.00
CA LEU A 206 -17.44 1.70 10.80
C LEU A 206 -18.72 2.54 10.67
N VAL A 207 -19.20 2.74 9.45
CA VAL A 207 -20.36 3.61 9.18
C VAL A 207 -21.67 2.95 9.65
N ILE A 208 -21.86 1.64 9.44
CA ILE A 208 -23.01 0.89 9.95
C ILE A 208 -23.04 0.92 11.49
N ASN A 209 -21.91 0.69 12.16
CA ASN A 209 -21.83 0.73 13.62
C ASN A 209 -22.04 2.15 14.18
N SER A 210 -21.82 3.18 13.36
CA SER A 210 -22.16 4.58 13.67
C SER A 210 -23.66 4.90 13.49
N ARG A 211 -24.51 3.89 13.27
CA ARG A 211 -25.96 4.01 13.05
C ARG A 211 -26.35 4.91 11.87
N VAL A 212 -25.47 5.02 10.88
CA VAL A 212 -25.77 5.69 9.60
C VAL A 212 -26.64 4.75 8.75
N PRO A 213 -27.65 5.27 8.02
CA PRO A 213 -28.48 4.45 7.12
C PRO A 213 -27.65 3.67 6.11
N LEU A 214 -28.07 2.43 5.82
CA LEU A 214 -27.31 1.49 4.99
C LEU A 214 -26.97 2.01 3.58
N PRO A 215 -27.86 2.71 2.84
CA PRO A 215 -27.50 3.28 1.53
C PRO A 215 -26.34 4.29 1.62
N GLN A 216 -26.37 5.19 2.63
CA GLN A 216 -25.29 6.15 2.88
C GLN A 216 -24.00 5.44 3.31
N ALA A 217 -24.10 4.35 4.09
CA ALA A 217 -22.96 3.55 4.49
C ALA A 217 -22.24 2.91 3.30
N LEU A 218 -22.99 2.38 2.33
CA LEU A 218 -22.45 1.81 1.09
C LEU A 218 -21.84 2.88 0.18
N GLU A 219 -22.46 4.06 0.11
CA GLU A 219 -21.92 5.21 -0.63
C GLU A 219 -20.55 5.62 -0.08
N HIS A 220 -20.45 5.86 1.23
CA HIS A 220 -19.19 6.22 1.89
C HIS A 220 -18.12 5.13 1.77
N ALA A 221 -18.51 3.85 1.88
CA ALA A 221 -17.59 2.74 1.66
C ALA A 221 -17.04 2.72 0.23
N GLY A 222 -17.85 3.13 -0.75
CA GLY A 222 -17.47 3.24 -2.16
C GLY A 222 -16.49 4.38 -2.46
N GLU A 223 -16.60 5.51 -1.76
CA GLU A 223 -15.74 6.70 -1.99
C GLU A 223 -14.25 6.42 -1.74
N GLY A 224 -13.94 5.56 -0.77
CA GLY A 224 -12.58 5.19 -0.41
C GLY A 224 -11.87 4.25 -1.39
N LEU A 225 -12.56 3.75 -2.41
CA LEU A 225 -12.00 2.77 -3.36
C LEU A 225 -11.07 3.45 -4.38
N SER A 226 -9.83 2.95 -4.49
CA SER A 226 -8.83 3.50 -5.42
C SER A 226 -9.16 3.20 -6.89
N VAL A 227 -9.71 2.02 -7.17
CA VAL A 227 -9.97 1.51 -8.52
C VAL A 227 -11.32 1.98 -9.05
N ALA A 228 -11.33 2.59 -10.24
CA ALA A 228 -12.55 3.13 -10.85
C ALA A 228 -13.64 2.08 -11.09
N ARG A 229 -13.25 0.85 -11.47
CA ARG A 229 -14.17 -0.28 -11.65
C ARG A 229 -14.90 -0.64 -10.34
N HIS A 230 -14.16 -0.73 -9.23
CA HIS A 230 -14.74 -1.05 -7.93
C HIS A 230 -15.65 0.07 -7.41
N ARG A 231 -15.29 1.34 -7.65
CA ARG A 231 -16.19 2.48 -7.40
C ARG A 231 -17.50 2.38 -8.18
N ALA A 232 -17.44 2.03 -9.46
CA ALA A 232 -18.64 1.86 -10.28
C ALA A 232 -19.53 0.72 -9.78
N GLN A 233 -18.94 -0.41 -9.36
CA GLN A 233 -19.65 -1.52 -8.73
C GLN A 233 -20.32 -1.11 -7.41
N ALA A 234 -19.62 -0.37 -6.56
CA ALA A 234 -20.18 0.14 -5.30
C ALA A 234 -21.39 1.07 -5.53
N ARG A 235 -21.30 1.98 -6.51
CA ARG A 235 -22.45 2.83 -6.92
C ARG A 235 -23.63 2.00 -7.44
N GLY A 236 -23.34 0.92 -8.17
CA GLY A 236 -24.37 -0.03 -8.61
C GLY A 236 -25.08 -0.72 -7.44
N ALA A 237 -24.35 -1.04 -6.36
CA ALA A 237 -24.91 -1.62 -5.15
C ALA A 237 -25.84 -0.63 -4.41
N VAL A 238 -25.44 0.65 -4.30
CA VAL A 238 -26.30 1.71 -3.73
C VAL A 238 -27.61 1.81 -4.51
N ALA A 239 -27.52 1.93 -5.84
CA ALA A 239 -28.70 2.03 -6.71
C ALA A 239 -29.60 0.77 -6.65
N ALA A 240 -29.07 -0.41 -6.31
CA ALA A 240 -29.86 -1.61 -6.09
C ALA A 240 -30.67 -1.53 -4.78
N LEU A 241 -30.06 -1.06 -3.69
CA LEU A 241 -30.77 -0.83 -2.43
C LEU A 241 -31.86 0.23 -2.57
N ASP A 242 -31.60 1.33 -3.27
CA ASP A 242 -32.58 2.39 -3.46
C ASP A 242 -33.82 1.90 -4.24
N ARG A 243 -33.68 0.85 -5.05
CA ARG A 243 -34.77 0.16 -5.74
C ARG A 243 -35.47 -0.91 -4.89
N GLY A 244 -35.02 -1.15 -3.67
CA GLY A 244 -35.58 -2.15 -2.75
C GLY A 244 -35.01 -3.56 -2.90
N ASP A 245 -33.86 -3.73 -3.57
CA ASP A 245 -33.16 -5.01 -3.58
C ASP A 245 -32.56 -5.32 -2.19
N SER A 246 -32.45 -6.61 -1.85
CA SER A 246 -31.76 -7.02 -0.62
C SER A 246 -30.28 -6.69 -0.68
N LEU A 247 -29.65 -6.47 0.49
CA LEU A 247 -28.22 -6.23 0.60
C LEU A 247 -27.44 -7.39 -0.02
N ALA A 248 -27.85 -8.63 0.19
CA ALA A 248 -27.23 -9.80 -0.45
C ALA A 248 -27.18 -9.69 -1.98
N ARG A 249 -28.27 -9.24 -2.63
CA ARG A 249 -28.31 -9.04 -4.09
C ARG A 249 -27.45 -7.86 -4.53
N ALA A 250 -27.49 -6.75 -3.79
CA ALA A 250 -26.69 -5.57 -4.08
C ALA A 250 -25.17 -5.86 -4.00
N LEU A 251 -24.74 -6.63 -2.99
CA LEU A 251 -23.35 -7.04 -2.82
C LEU A 251 -22.91 -8.10 -3.83
N GLY A 252 -23.85 -8.82 -4.44
CA GLY A 252 -23.57 -9.81 -5.50
C GLY A 252 -22.86 -9.20 -6.72
N GLY A 253 -23.03 -7.91 -6.98
CA GLY A 253 -22.35 -7.18 -8.07
C GLY A 253 -20.88 -6.79 -7.77
N LEU A 254 -20.42 -6.98 -6.53
CA LEU A 254 -19.08 -6.59 -6.09
C LEU A 254 -18.09 -7.76 -6.29
N ASP A 255 -17.37 -7.76 -7.42
CA ASP A 255 -16.44 -8.85 -7.78
C ASP A 255 -15.16 -8.92 -6.94
N PHE A 256 -14.91 -7.90 -6.12
CA PHE A 256 -13.79 -7.85 -5.20
C PHE A 256 -14.11 -8.51 -3.85
N LEU A 257 -15.39 -8.73 -3.52
CA LEU A 257 -15.78 -9.38 -2.26
C LEU A 257 -15.67 -10.90 -2.35
N HIS A 258 -15.00 -11.48 -1.37
CA HIS A 258 -14.89 -12.92 -1.24
C HIS A 258 -16.27 -13.54 -0.90
N PRO A 259 -16.60 -14.77 -1.36
CA PRO A 259 -17.88 -15.41 -1.04
C PRO A 259 -18.21 -15.46 0.46
N VAL A 260 -17.22 -15.74 1.30
CA VAL A 260 -17.38 -15.78 2.76
C VAL A 260 -17.73 -14.41 3.35
N GLU A 261 -17.13 -13.33 2.85
CA GLU A 261 -17.44 -11.97 3.29
C GLU A 261 -18.89 -11.59 2.94
N ARG A 262 -19.33 -11.96 1.72
CA ARG A 262 -20.72 -11.76 1.29
C ARG A 262 -21.70 -12.54 2.15
N GLN A 263 -21.39 -13.80 2.45
CA GLN A 263 -22.23 -14.65 3.31
C GLN A 263 -22.37 -14.10 4.73
N LEU A 264 -21.31 -13.51 5.30
CA LEU A 264 -21.39 -12.85 6.60
C LEU A 264 -22.36 -11.66 6.57
N LEU A 265 -22.29 -10.83 5.52
CA LEU A 265 -23.20 -9.69 5.38
C LEU A 265 -24.66 -10.11 5.15
N GLU A 266 -24.90 -11.14 4.34
CA GLU A 266 -26.23 -11.73 4.13
C GLU A 266 -26.82 -12.33 5.42
N THR A 267 -25.97 -13.04 6.20
CA THR A 267 -26.37 -13.55 7.51
C THR A 267 -26.66 -12.39 8.48
N GLY A 268 -25.88 -11.31 8.40
CA GLY A 268 -26.11 -10.10 9.18
C GLY A 268 -27.42 -9.39 8.83
N GLU A 269 -27.78 -9.34 7.55
CA GLU A 269 -29.04 -8.76 7.06
C GLU A 269 -30.24 -9.55 7.59
N SER A 270 -30.24 -10.86 7.37
CA SER A 270 -31.34 -11.76 7.78
C SER A 270 -31.51 -11.86 9.30
N SER A 271 -30.44 -11.71 10.07
CA SER A 271 -30.49 -11.74 11.55
C SER A 271 -30.58 -10.36 12.20
N ALA A 272 -30.71 -9.28 11.42
CA ALA A 272 -30.66 -7.89 11.89
C ALA A 272 -29.41 -7.55 12.74
N ARG A 273 -28.28 -8.23 12.47
CA ARG A 273 -26.99 -8.07 13.14
C ARG A 273 -25.90 -7.63 12.16
N LEU A 274 -26.23 -6.68 11.28
CA LEU A 274 -25.31 -6.16 10.26
C LEU A 274 -24.04 -5.52 10.83
N GLY A 275 -24.14 -4.78 11.95
CA GLY A 275 -22.98 -4.15 12.58
C GLY A 275 -21.89 -5.17 12.95
N PRO A 276 -22.15 -6.13 13.85
CA PRO A 276 -21.18 -7.16 14.23
C PRO A 276 -20.68 -8.01 13.05
N MET A 277 -21.57 -8.40 12.13
CA MET A 277 -21.19 -9.24 10.98
C MET A 277 -20.33 -8.50 9.96
N SER A 278 -20.59 -7.20 9.73
CA SER A 278 -19.76 -6.36 8.86
C SER A 278 -18.36 -6.13 9.47
N SER A 279 -18.26 -5.92 10.79
CA SER A 279 -16.97 -5.86 11.49
C SER A 279 -16.20 -7.18 11.34
N ARG A 280 -16.88 -8.33 11.46
CA ARG A 280 -16.23 -9.63 11.27
C ARG A 280 -15.76 -9.86 9.83
N ALA A 281 -16.55 -9.44 8.85
CA ALA A 281 -16.16 -9.49 7.45
C ALA A 281 -14.94 -8.61 7.16
N ALA A 282 -14.90 -7.39 7.72
CA ALA A 282 -13.76 -6.47 7.61
C ALA A 282 -12.47 -7.09 8.18
N GLN A 283 -12.53 -7.62 9.40
CA GLN A 283 -11.39 -8.28 10.05
C GLN A 283 -10.85 -9.46 9.22
N LEU A 284 -11.75 -10.25 8.61
CA LEU A 284 -11.38 -11.38 7.77
C LEU A 284 -10.66 -10.93 6.49
N ALA A 285 -11.23 -9.94 5.79
CA ALA A 285 -10.66 -9.37 4.58
C ALA A 285 -9.27 -8.77 4.84
N GLU A 286 -9.11 -8.02 5.93
CA GLU A 286 -7.82 -7.48 6.35
C GLU A 286 -6.80 -8.56 6.71
N SER A 287 -7.22 -9.61 7.42
CA SER A 287 -6.36 -10.74 7.77
C SER A 287 -5.83 -11.45 6.53
N TRP A 288 -6.70 -11.70 5.55
CA TRP A 288 -6.30 -12.28 4.28
C TRP A 288 -5.36 -11.36 3.50
N LEU A 289 -5.65 -10.05 3.45
CA LEU A 289 -4.75 -9.09 2.80
C LEU A 289 -3.37 -9.05 3.48
N ARG A 290 -3.32 -9.04 4.82
CA ARG A 290 -2.06 -9.09 5.58
C ARG A 290 -1.27 -10.38 5.30
N THR A 291 -1.96 -11.51 5.27
CA THR A 291 -1.36 -12.83 4.97
C THR A 291 -0.79 -12.86 3.57
N GLU A 292 -1.54 -12.35 2.58
CA GLU A 292 -1.10 -12.33 1.19
C GLU A 292 0.07 -11.37 0.96
N ARG A 293 0.04 -10.18 1.58
CA ARG A 293 1.20 -9.26 1.61
C ARG A 293 2.44 -9.93 2.17
N LYS A 294 2.32 -10.64 3.30
CA LYS A 294 3.43 -11.37 3.92
C LYS A 294 4.00 -12.45 2.98
N ARG A 295 3.14 -13.21 2.31
CA ARG A 295 3.56 -14.22 1.32
C ARG A 295 4.34 -13.59 0.17
N LEU A 296 3.85 -12.47 -0.38
CA LEU A 296 4.55 -11.74 -1.44
C LEU A 296 5.91 -11.25 -0.96
N SER A 297 6.01 -10.67 0.23
CA SER A 297 7.29 -10.23 0.81
C SER A 297 8.30 -11.38 0.95
N VAL A 298 7.84 -12.56 1.39
CA VAL A 298 8.71 -13.75 1.51
C VAL A 298 9.15 -14.26 0.14
N LEU A 299 8.32 -14.18 -0.89
CA LEU A 299 8.69 -14.61 -2.24
C LEU A 299 9.66 -13.65 -2.95
N LEU A 300 9.66 -12.36 -2.59
CA LEU A 300 10.60 -11.39 -3.12
C LEU A 300 12.05 -11.74 -2.79
N GLU A 301 12.30 -12.34 -1.63
CA GLU A 301 13.66 -12.67 -1.18
C GLU A 301 14.34 -13.73 -2.07
N PRO A 302 13.77 -14.94 -2.29
CA PRO A 302 14.34 -15.92 -3.21
C PRO A 302 14.49 -15.39 -4.63
N LEU A 303 13.51 -14.61 -5.11
CA LEU A 303 13.59 -14.02 -6.44
C LEU A 303 14.78 -13.07 -6.56
N SER A 304 15.01 -12.22 -5.55
CA SER A 304 16.16 -11.33 -5.51
C SER A 304 17.49 -12.09 -5.48
N MET A 305 17.57 -13.19 -4.72
CA MET A 305 18.75 -14.06 -4.69
C MET A 305 19.03 -14.71 -6.04
N ILE A 306 18.00 -15.18 -6.75
CA ILE A 306 18.15 -15.77 -8.10
C ILE A 306 18.66 -14.70 -9.08
N VAL A 307 18.08 -13.50 -9.05
CA VAL A 307 18.50 -12.39 -9.93
C VAL A 307 19.94 -11.99 -9.65
N VAL A 308 20.29 -11.79 -8.38
CA VAL A 308 21.66 -11.42 -7.98
C VAL A 308 22.65 -12.54 -8.29
N GLY A 309 22.30 -13.79 -8.00
CA GLY A 309 23.14 -14.95 -8.30
C GLY A 309 23.37 -15.11 -9.81
N ALA A 310 22.34 -14.95 -10.63
CA ALA A 310 22.46 -14.98 -12.08
C ALA A 310 23.36 -13.83 -12.59
N MET A 311 23.19 -12.63 -12.05
CA MET A 311 24.03 -11.47 -12.39
C MET A 311 25.50 -11.72 -12.06
N VAL A 312 25.80 -12.18 -10.84
CA VAL A 312 27.17 -12.51 -10.42
C VAL A 312 27.76 -13.63 -11.27
N LEU A 313 26.99 -14.67 -11.56
CA LEU A 313 27.43 -15.79 -12.41
C LEU A 313 27.84 -15.31 -13.80
N VAL A 314 27.03 -14.45 -14.44
CA VAL A 314 27.34 -13.88 -15.77
C VAL A 314 28.66 -13.12 -15.73
N ILE A 315 28.90 -12.32 -14.69
CA ILE A 315 30.12 -11.52 -14.55
C ILE A 315 31.34 -12.39 -14.30
N VAL A 316 31.23 -13.36 -13.40
CA VAL A 316 32.30 -14.32 -13.12
C VAL A 316 32.64 -15.12 -14.38
N LEU A 317 31.65 -15.55 -15.15
CA LEU A 317 31.87 -16.26 -16.40
C LEU A 317 32.50 -15.37 -17.48
N ALA A 318 32.11 -14.10 -17.55
CA ALA A 318 32.71 -13.12 -18.46
C ALA A 318 34.19 -12.86 -18.16
N ILE A 319 34.63 -13.05 -16.92
CA ILE A 319 36.03 -12.93 -16.49
C ILE A 319 36.79 -14.26 -16.68
N LEU A 320 36.18 -15.40 -16.33
CA LEU A 320 36.84 -16.72 -16.36
C LEU A 320 36.98 -17.32 -17.77
N LEU A 321 36.01 -17.13 -18.66
CA LEU A 321 36.08 -17.66 -20.03
C LEU A 321 37.36 -17.24 -20.76
N PRO A 322 37.73 -15.93 -20.77
CA PRO A 322 39.00 -15.47 -21.33
C PRO A 322 40.23 -16.22 -20.78
N ILE A 323 40.25 -16.49 -19.47
CA ILE A 323 41.36 -17.16 -18.79
C ILE A 323 41.47 -18.63 -19.25
N PHE A 324 40.34 -19.32 -19.39
CA PHE A 324 40.33 -20.71 -19.87
C PHE A 324 40.75 -20.83 -21.34
N ASP A 325 40.31 -19.89 -22.19
CA ASP A 325 40.73 -19.87 -23.59
C ASP A 325 42.25 -19.68 -23.71
N MET A 326 42.85 -18.85 -22.86
CA MET A 326 44.31 -18.67 -22.80
C MET A 326 45.06 -19.93 -22.33
N GLN A 327 44.53 -20.66 -21.33
CA GLN A 327 45.17 -21.89 -20.84
C GLN A 327 45.11 -23.03 -21.84
N GLY A 328 44.00 -23.17 -22.57
CA GLY A 328 43.85 -24.13 -23.66
C GLY A 328 44.88 -23.93 -24.79
N MET A 329 45.36 -22.71 -24.97
CA MET A 329 46.39 -22.37 -25.96
C MET A 329 47.83 -22.71 -25.52
N VAL A 330 48.11 -22.79 -24.22
CA VAL A 330 49.47 -23.13 -23.71
C VAL A 330 49.67 -24.65 -23.64
N GLY A 331 48.59 -25.43 -23.68
CA GLY A 331 48.60 -26.90 -23.60
C GLY A 331 48.58 -27.66 -24.93
N GLY A 332 48.55 -26.97 -26.08
CA GLY A 332 48.58 -27.56 -27.43
C GLY A 332 49.75 -27.05 -28.25
#